data_AF-A0A7T4V8U4-F1
#
_entry.id   AF-A0A7T4V8U4-F1
#
_cell.length_a   1.000
_cell.length_b   1.000
_cell.length_c   1.000
_cell.angle_alpha   90.00
_cell.angle_beta   90.00
_cell.angle_gamma   90.00
#
_symmetry.space_group_name_H-M   'P 1'
#
loop_
_entity.id
_entity.type
_entity.pdbx_description
1 polymer ?
#
loop_
_entity_poly.entity_id
_entity_poly.type
_entity_poly.pdbx_seq_one_letter_code
_entity_poly.pdbx_strand_id
1 'polypeptide(L)'
;QATASTLVLFASMTYAWATGQWDITQLTHPASCMILTSALAMKLGLVPFHFWFPEVLQGSPLITGLLLSTAMKFPPITLLFMTSPSLNPILLTTMAILSAALGGWMGLNQTQTRKIMAFSSISHLGWMAMILVYDPKLTLLNFYLYTLITAAVFLTLNTIKALNLSTLMTTWTKTPSLSATLLLTLLSLAGLPPLTGFLPKWMIIQELTKQDMTPTATIMALLSLLSLFFYLRLAYCATITLPPH
;
A
#
# COMPACT_ATOMS: atom_id res chain seq x y z
N GLN A 1 -12.82 9.50 7.48
CA GLN A 1 -11.81 10.57 7.31
C GLN A 1 -11.93 11.66 8.38
N ALA A 2 -13.12 12.24 8.61
CA ALA A 2 -13.35 13.21 9.69
C ALA A 2 -13.00 12.65 11.09
N THR A 3 -13.43 11.41 11.36
CA THR A 3 -13.07 10.67 12.59
C THR A 3 -11.57 10.52 12.80
N ALA A 4 -10.82 10.27 11.73
CA ALA A 4 -9.37 10.14 11.81
C ALA A 4 -8.72 11.50 12.13
N SER A 5 -9.20 12.60 11.53
CA SER A 5 -8.70 13.95 11.89
C SER A 5 -9.05 14.35 13.32
N THR A 6 -10.22 14.00 13.84
CA THR A 6 -10.55 14.27 15.25
C THR A 6 -9.67 13.47 16.19
N LEU A 7 -9.31 12.22 15.84
CA LEU A 7 -8.36 11.43 16.62
C LEU A 7 -6.93 12.01 16.57
N VAL A 8 -6.49 12.55 15.43
CA VAL A 8 -5.20 13.28 15.36
C VAL A 8 -5.22 14.48 16.30
N LEU A 9 -6.28 15.30 16.27
CA LEU A 9 -6.42 16.44 17.19
C LEU A 9 -6.48 15.98 18.65
N PHE A 10 -7.19 14.89 18.95
CA PHE A 10 -7.25 14.33 20.29
C PHE A 10 -5.88 13.83 20.78
N ALA A 11 -5.09 13.19 19.90
CA ALA A 11 -3.73 12.79 20.21
C ALA A 11 -2.84 14.01 20.52
N SER A 12 -2.95 15.10 19.76
CA SER A 12 -2.17 16.32 20.04
C SER A 12 -2.61 17.02 21.33
N MET A 13 -3.91 17.05 21.63
CA MET A 13 -4.42 17.66 22.87
C MET A 13 -3.98 16.88 24.11
N THR A 14 -4.05 15.55 24.06
CA THR A 14 -3.60 14.70 25.17
C THR A 14 -2.09 14.79 25.38
N TYR A 15 -1.32 14.89 24.30
CA TYR A 15 0.11 15.15 24.38
C TYR A 15 0.42 16.51 25.01
N ALA A 16 -0.19 17.59 24.50
CA ALA A 16 0.01 18.95 25.02
C ALA A 16 -0.44 19.10 26.47
N TRP A 17 -1.49 18.38 26.89
CA TRP A 17 -1.92 18.35 28.29
C TRP A 17 -0.90 17.67 29.22
N ALA A 18 -0.19 16.65 28.73
CA ALA A 18 0.80 15.92 29.52
C ALA A 18 2.17 16.62 29.58
N THR A 19 2.64 17.22 28.49
CA THR A 19 4.00 17.78 28.40
C THR A 19 4.05 19.31 28.33
N GLY A 20 2.91 19.97 28.09
CA GLY A 20 2.85 21.41 27.87
C GLY A 20 3.45 21.89 26.55
N GLN A 21 3.82 20.97 25.65
CA GLN A 21 4.49 21.27 24.38
C GLN A 21 3.65 20.83 23.18
N TRP A 22 3.81 21.52 22.06
CA TRP A 22 3.14 21.23 20.79
C TRP A 22 4.10 20.69 19.71
N ASP A 23 5.31 20.29 20.11
CA ASP A 23 6.30 19.74 19.19
C ASP A 23 5.85 18.35 18.70
N ILE A 24 5.87 18.16 17.38
CA ILE A 24 5.45 16.92 16.70
C ILE A 24 6.58 15.88 16.75
N THR A 25 7.84 16.31 16.82
CA THR A 25 9.00 15.42 16.63
C THR A 25 9.31 14.55 17.84
N GLN A 26 8.88 14.97 19.04
CA GLN A 26 9.22 14.32 20.30
C GLN A 26 7.99 13.86 21.07
N LEU A 27 7.18 12.96 20.50
CA LEU A 27 6.05 12.39 21.24
C LEU A 27 6.55 11.40 22.30
N THR A 28 6.40 11.76 23.57
CA THR A 28 6.87 10.95 24.71
C THR A 28 5.77 10.15 25.38
N HIS A 29 4.51 10.60 25.31
CA HIS A 29 3.40 9.96 26.00
C HIS A 29 2.84 8.77 25.19
N PRO A 30 2.86 7.53 25.73
CA PRO A 30 2.57 6.33 24.96
C PRO A 30 1.12 6.27 24.46
N ALA A 31 0.15 6.78 25.24
CA ALA A 31 -1.24 6.77 24.83
C ALA A 31 -1.49 7.71 23.63
N SER A 32 -0.84 8.88 23.58
CA SER A 32 -0.98 9.79 22.43
C SER A 32 -0.33 9.20 21.18
N CYS A 33 0.80 8.48 21.30
CA CYS A 33 1.41 7.76 20.18
C CYS A 33 0.51 6.65 19.64
N MET A 34 -0.18 5.89 20.52
CA MET A 34 -1.14 4.86 20.11
C MET A 34 -2.36 5.45 19.40
N ILE A 35 -2.91 6.55 19.92
CA ILE A 35 -4.04 7.24 19.28
C ILE A 35 -3.61 7.79 17.93
N LEU A 36 -2.45 8.45 17.85
CA LEU A 36 -1.92 9.01 16.60
C LEU A 36 -1.68 7.92 15.54
N THR A 37 -1.03 6.81 15.91
CA THR A 37 -0.79 5.67 15.00
C THR A 37 -2.11 5.10 14.47
N SER A 38 -3.11 4.89 15.34
CA SER A 38 -4.43 4.40 14.91
C SER A 38 -5.16 5.38 13.98
N ALA A 39 -5.05 6.69 14.24
CA ALA A 39 -5.65 7.73 13.42
C ALA A 39 -5.02 7.80 12.03
N LEU A 40 -3.68 7.73 11.94
CA LEU A 40 -2.95 7.71 10.68
C LEU A 40 -3.19 6.40 9.92
N ALA A 41 -3.26 5.26 10.62
CA ALA A 41 -3.65 3.98 10.04
C ALA A 41 -5.04 4.02 9.40
N MET A 42 -6.01 4.69 10.04
CA MET A 42 -7.35 4.91 9.49
C MET A 42 -7.31 5.78 8.23
N LYS A 43 -6.49 6.83 8.19
CA LYS A 43 -6.32 7.67 6.99
C LYS A 43 -5.69 6.93 5.83
N LEU A 44 -4.71 6.06 6.09
CA LEU A 44 -4.00 5.28 5.08
C LEU A 44 -4.80 4.07 4.58
N GLY A 45 -5.76 3.57 5.38
CA GLY A 45 -6.49 2.34 5.08
C GLY A 45 -5.71 1.08 5.44
N LEU A 46 -4.85 1.15 6.46
CA LEU A 46 -4.21 -0.03 7.06
C LEU A 46 -5.27 -0.88 7.78
N VAL A 47 -5.03 -2.18 7.88
CA VAL A 47 -5.89 -3.09 8.66
C VAL A 47 -5.76 -2.72 10.15
N PRO A 48 -6.85 -2.71 10.94
CA PRO A 48 -8.22 -3.13 10.64
C PRO A 48 -9.09 -2.10 9.88
N PHE A 49 -8.64 -0.86 9.75
CA PHE A 49 -9.41 0.25 9.18
C PHE A 49 -9.47 0.29 7.64
N HIS A 50 -9.21 -0.82 6.98
CA HIS A 50 -9.07 -0.94 5.53
C HIS A 50 -10.40 -0.93 4.75
N PHE A 51 -11.53 -1.24 5.39
CA PHE A 51 -12.81 -1.51 4.72
C PHE A 51 -13.31 -0.39 3.79
N TRP A 52 -13.09 0.87 4.15
CA TRP A 52 -13.53 2.01 3.34
C TRP A 52 -12.79 2.11 2.01
N PHE A 53 -11.54 1.64 1.94
CA PHE A 53 -10.65 1.94 0.83
C PHE A 53 -11.06 1.22 -0.48
N PRO A 54 -11.31 -0.10 -0.51
CA PRO A 54 -11.76 -0.79 -1.73
C PRO A 54 -13.12 -0.33 -2.25
N GLU A 55 -14.05 0.02 -1.36
CA GLU A 55 -15.40 0.47 -1.74
C GLU A 55 -15.38 1.85 -2.38
N VAL A 56 -14.66 2.80 -1.76
CA VAL A 56 -14.51 4.16 -2.30
C VAL A 56 -13.79 4.13 -3.63
N LEU A 57 -12.72 3.33 -3.76
CA LEU A 57 -11.99 3.24 -5.02
C LEU A 57 -12.87 2.64 -6.13
N GLN A 58 -13.69 1.63 -5.83
CA GLN A 58 -14.63 1.05 -6.79
C GLN A 58 -15.70 2.04 -7.27
N GLY A 59 -16.22 2.89 -6.37
CA GLY A 59 -17.26 3.88 -6.69
C GLY A 59 -16.75 5.12 -7.41
N SER A 60 -15.43 5.28 -7.57
CA SER A 60 -14.81 6.48 -8.11
C SER A 60 -14.21 6.27 -9.53
N PRO A 61 -14.06 7.33 -10.34
CA PRO A 61 -13.35 7.23 -11.61
C PRO A 61 -11.85 6.91 -11.41
N LEU A 62 -11.20 6.37 -12.45
CA LEU A 62 -9.80 5.92 -12.35
C LEU A 62 -8.82 7.04 -11.97
N ILE A 63 -9.07 8.27 -12.42
CA ILE A 63 -8.22 9.44 -12.10
C ILE A 63 -8.33 9.82 -10.62
N THR A 64 -9.54 9.79 -10.04
CA THR A 64 -9.68 10.04 -8.60
C THR A 64 -9.14 8.88 -7.77
N GLY A 65 -9.28 7.64 -8.25
CA GLY A 65 -8.66 6.46 -7.65
C GLY A 65 -7.13 6.57 -7.61
N LEU A 66 -6.52 7.08 -8.69
CA LEU A 66 -5.09 7.40 -8.73
C LEU A 66 -4.71 8.42 -7.66
N LEU A 67 -5.37 9.57 -7.60
CA LEU A 67 -5.12 10.61 -6.60
C LEU A 67 -5.27 10.09 -5.16
N LEU A 68 -6.30 9.27 -4.92
CA LEU A 68 -6.60 8.69 -3.63
C LEU A 68 -5.57 7.62 -3.21
N SER A 69 -5.05 6.86 -4.18
CA SER A 69 -4.00 5.86 -3.94
C SER A 69 -2.60 6.44 -3.78
N THR A 70 -2.34 7.66 -4.27
CA THR A 70 -1.01 8.29 -4.30
C THR A 70 -0.94 9.55 -3.45
N ALA A 71 -1.42 10.68 -3.97
CA ALA A 71 -1.31 12.00 -3.35
C ALA A 71 -1.91 12.05 -1.94
N MET A 72 -3.07 11.43 -1.73
CA MET A 72 -3.74 11.44 -0.42
C MET A 72 -3.04 10.58 0.65
N LYS A 73 -2.14 9.66 0.24
CA LYS A 73 -1.34 8.86 1.15
C LYS A 73 -0.05 9.55 1.59
N PHE A 74 0.39 10.59 0.87
CA PHE A 74 1.64 11.29 1.18
C PHE A 74 1.61 12.00 2.55
N PRO A 75 0.61 12.85 2.90
CA PRO A 75 0.61 13.56 4.18
C PRO A 75 0.59 12.65 5.42
N PRO A 76 -0.19 11.55 5.47
CA PRO A 76 -0.13 10.65 6.61
C PRO A 76 1.21 9.90 6.72
N ILE A 77 1.86 9.56 5.59
CA ILE A 77 3.19 8.91 5.60
C ILE A 77 4.27 9.88 6.08
N THR A 78 4.21 11.16 5.68
CA THR A 78 5.18 12.15 6.19
C THR A 78 5.03 12.40 7.68
N LEU A 79 3.80 12.40 8.21
CA LEU A 79 3.57 12.47 9.66
C LEU A 79 4.15 11.25 10.38
N LEU A 80 3.90 10.04 9.88
CA LEU A 80 4.50 8.83 10.46
C LEU A 80 6.04 8.90 10.40
N PHE A 81 6.62 9.38 9.30
CA PHE A 81 8.07 9.57 9.17
C PHE A 81 8.63 10.51 10.25
N MET A 82 8.00 11.67 10.46
CA MET A 82 8.44 12.65 11.48
C MET A 82 8.33 12.10 12.90
N THR A 83 7.33 11.25 13.15
CA THR A 83 7.08 10.64 14.48
C THR A 83 7.70 9.26 14.67
N SER A 84 8.45 8.75 13.68
CA SER A 84 9.00 7.38 13.65
C SER A 84 9.68 6.90 14.95
N PRO A 85 10.51 7.69 15.67
CA PRO A 85 11.16 7.20 16.88
C PRO A 85 10.20 6.94 18.05
N SER A 86 8.99 7.51 18.02
CA SER A 86 8.02 7.48 19.12
C SER A 86 6.93 6.41 18.95
N LEU A 87 6.90 5.70 17.83
CA LEU A 87 5.83 4.77 17.50
C LEU A 87 6.05 3.42 18.18
N ASN A 88 4.96 2.78 18.60
CA ASN A 88 5.02 1.45 19.19
C ASN A 88 5.32 0.40 18.09
N PRO A 89 6.47 -0.30 18.14
CA PRO A 89 6.84 -1.27 17.12
C PRO A 89 5.90 -2.49 17.09
N ILE A 90 5.37 -2.93 18.23
CA ILE A 90 4.47 -4.10 18.32
C ILE A 90 3.16 -3.79 17.58
N LEU A 91 2.60 -2.61 17.81
CA LEU A 91 1.38 -2.20 17.13
C LEU A 91 1.61 -2.06 15.62
N LEU A 92 2.71 -1.43 15.22
CA LEU A 92 2.96 -1.21 13.80
C LEU A 92 3.23 -2.52 13.03
N THR A 93 4.01 -3.43 13.63
CA THR A 93 4.31 -4.75 13.03
C THR A 93 3.07 -5.63 12.91
N THR A 94 2.19 -5.65 13.92
CA THR A 94 0.92 -6.39 13.86
C THR A 94 0.00 -5.85 12.77
N MET A 95 -0.20 -4.53 12.70
CA MET A 95 -0.99 -3.90 11.62
C MET A 95 -0.40 -4.20 10.23
N ALA A 96 0.91 -4.16 10.13
CA ALA A 96 1.62 -4.37 8.88
C ALA A 96 1.49 -5.82 8.36
N ILE A 97 1.70 -6.83 9.20
CA ILE A 97 1.50 -8.25 8.84
C ILE A 97 0.04 -8.49 8.45
N LEU A 98 -0.91 -7.99 9.24
CA LEU A 98 -2.34 -8.14 8.95
C LEU A 98 -2.73 -7.47 7.63
N SER A 99 -2.17 -6.30 7.31
CA SER A 99 -2.42 -5.60 6.05
C SER A 99 -1.82 -6.31 4.84
N ALA A 100 -0.64 -6.92 4.97
CA ALA A 100 -0.06 -7.77 3.92
C ALA A 100 -0.92 -9.03 3.70
N ALA A 101 -1.37 -9.67 4.77
CA ALA A 101 -2.19 -10.88 4.70
C ALA A 101 -3.57 -10.64 4.07
N LEU A 102 -4.33 -9.67 4.61
CA LEU A 102 -5.66 -9.35 4.09
C LEU A 102 -5.61 -8.73 2.70
N GLY A 103 -4.62 -7.87 2.41
CA GLY A 103 -4.41 -7.33 1.08
C GLY A 103 -4.17 -8.43 0.04
N GLY A 104 -3.34 -9.43 0.37
CA GLY A 104 -3.13 -10.59 -0.48
C GLY A 104 -4.41 -11.41 -0.67
N TRP A 105 -5.04 -11.85 0.41
CA TRP A 105 -6.17 -12.79 0.36
C TRP A 105 -7.41 -12.17 -0.31
N MET A 106 -7.79 -10.97 0.09
CA MET A 106 -8.98 -10.32 -0.45
C MET A 106 -8.78 -9.90 -1.90
N GLY A 107 -7.55 -9.57 -2.31
CA GLY A 107 -7.21 -9.26 -3.71
C GLY A 107 -7.46 -10.42 -4.68
N LEU A 108 -7.24 -11.67 -4.23
CA LEU A 108 -7.47 -12.88 -5.04
C LEU A 108 -8.91 -13.01 -5.50
N ASN A 109 -9.87 -12.69 -4.65
CA ASN A 109 -11.29 -12.93 -4.94
C ASN A 109 -11.97 -11.78 -5.71
N GLN A 110 -11.24 -10.73 -6.10
CA GLN A 110 -11.83 -9.59 -6.81
C GLN A 110 -11.72 -9.75 -8.32
N THR A 111 -12.78 -9.39 -9.04
CA THR A 111 -12.80 -9.32 -10.51
C THR A 111 -12.68 -7.91 -11.07
N GLN A 112 -12.95 -6.92 -10.22
CA GLN A 112 -12.90 -5.50 -10.54
C GLN A 112 -11.47 -4.99 -10.43
N THR A 113 -10.93 -4.37 -11.50
CA THR A 113 -9.53 -3.92 -11.54
C THR A 113 -9.22 -2.92 -10.44
N ARG A 114 -10.16 -2.01 -10.15
CA ARG A 114 -10.06 -1.02 -9.07
C ARG A 114 -9.96 -1.65 -7.69
N LYS A 115 -10.78 -2.66 -7.36
CA LYS A 115 -10.68 -3.34 -6.06
C LYS A 115 -9.36 -4.11 -5.93
N ILE A 116 -8.88 -4.73 -7.01
CA ILE A 116 -7.56 -5.39 -7.01
C ILE A 116 -6.46 -4.36 -6.72
N MET A 117 -6.48 -3.20 -7.38
CA MET A 117 -5.55 -2.10 -7.12
C MET A 117 -5.71 -1.51 -5.71
N ALA A 118 -6.90 -1.61 -5.12
CA ALA A 118 -7.13 -1.16 -3.76
C ALA A 118 -6.42 -2.08 -2.75
N PHE A 119 -6.62 -3.39 -2.88
CA PHE A 119 -5.99 -4.39 -2.02
C PHE A 119 -4.48 -4.48 -2.21
N SER A 120 -3.97 -4.26 -3.42
CA SER A 120 -2.53 -4.11 -3.60
C SER A 120 -1.97 -2.93 -2.81
N SER A 121 -2.64 -1.78 -2.83
CA SER A 121 -2.20 -0.63 -2.06
C SER A 121 -2.13 -0.92 -0.55
N ILE A 122 -3.06 -1.73 -0.03
CA ILE A 122 -3.10 -2.14 1.38
C ILE A 122 -1.88 -3.02 1.68
N SER A 123 -1.55 -3.97 0.80
CA SER A 123 -0.35 -4.81 0.97
C SER A 123 0.96 -4.00 0.91
N HIS A 124 1.08 -3.03 0.00
CA HIS A 124 2.26 -2.17 -0.11
C HIS A 124 2.40 -1.25 1.11
N LEU A 125 1.28 -0.72 1.63
CA LEU A 125 1.29 0.01 2.89
C LEU A 125 1.72 -0.86 4.07
N GLY A 126 1.41 -2.16 4.07
CA GLY A 126 1.95 -3.10 5.05
C GLY A 126 3.47 -3.17 5.04
N TRP A 127 4.07 -3.28 3.86
CA TRP A 127 5.53 -3.22 3.70
C TRP A 127 6.12 -1.88 4.18
N MET A 128 5.45 -0.76 3.89
CA MET A 128 5.89 0.56 4.37
C MET A 128 5.77 0.67 5.89
N ALA A 129 4.69 0.16 6.49
CA ALA A 129 4.51 0.18 7.93
C ALA A 129 5.54 -0.69 8.67
N MET A 130 5.90 -1.87 8.14
CA MET A 130 6.91 -2.75 8.78
C MET A 130 8.25 -2.05 9.01
N ILE A 131 8.77 -1.34 8.01
CA ILE A 131 10.14 -0.80 8.04
C ILE A 131 10.23 0.57 8.73
N LEU A 132 9.09 1.23 8.98
CA LEU A 132 9.05 2.63 9.38
C LEU A 132 9.77 2.97 10.68
N VAL A 133 9.76 2.06 11.65
CA VAL A 133 10.45 2.25 12.94
C VAL A 133 11.95 2.00 12.81
N TYR A 134 12.37 1.14 11.88
CA TYR A 134 13.77 0.71 11.76
C TYR A 134 14.57 1.58 10.81
N ASP A 135 14.04 1.83 9.60
CA ASP A 135 14.62 2.78 8.66
C ASP A 135 13.51 3.56 7.94
N PRO A 136 13.17 4.77 8.42
CA PRO A 136 12.12 5.57 7.83
C PRO A 136 12.50 6.06 6.41
N LYS A 137 13.78 6.08 6.01
CA LYS A 137 14.18 6.45 4.64
C LYS A 137 13.76 5.39 3.63
N LEU A 138 13.84 4.10 3.99
CA LEU A 138 13.36 3.01 3.13
C LEU A 138 11.83 3.06 2.93
N THR A 139 11.06 3.56 3.91
CA THR A 139 9.62 3.77 3.71
C THR A 139 9.33 4.75 2.59
N LEU A 140 10.07 5.87 2.55
CA LEU A 140 9.91 6.90 1.53
C LEU A 140 10.32 6.39 0.16
N LEU A 141 11.43 5.64 0.08
CA LEU A 141 11.85 4.98 -1.16
C LEU A 141 10.77 4.06 -1.71
N ASN A 142 10.20 3.19 -0.84
CA ASN A 142 9.11 2.29 -1.22
C ASN A 142 7.87 3.08 -1.65
N PHE A 143 7.53 4.17 -0.95
CA PHE A 143 6.42 5.04 -1.31
C PHE A 143 6.60 5.69 -2.69
N TYR A 144 7.77 6.26 -2.98
CA TYR A 144 8.03 6.88 -4.28
C TYR A 144 7.93 5.88 -5.42
N LEU A 145 8.55 4.70 -5.28
CA LEU A 145 8.45 3.64 -6.30
C LEU A 145 7.00 3.15 -6.46
N TYR A 146 6.28 2.95 -5.35
CA TYR A 146 4.87 2.59 -5.37
C TYR A 146 4.02 3.63 -6.12
N THR A 147 4.18 4.94 -5.82
CA THR A 147 3.41 6.00 -6.49
C THR A 147 3.69 6.07 -7.99
N LEU A 148 4.95 5.91 -8.40
CA LEU A 148 5.33 5.96 -9.81
C LEU A 148 4.74 4.78 -10.59
N ILE A 149 4.84 3.55 -10.05
CA ILE A 149 4.33 2.37 -10.74
C ILE A 149 2.80 2.37 -10.74
N THR A 150 2.15 2.73 -9.63
CA THR A 150 0.68 2.81 -9.59
C THR A 150 0.12 3.89 -10.51
N ALA A 151 0.81 5.03 -10.65
CA ALA A 151 0.45 6.04 -11.64
C ALA A 151 0.46 5.46 -13.06
N ALA A 152 1.50 4.71 -13.43
CA ALA A 152 1.55 4.04 -14.73
C ALA A 152 0.39 3.06 -14.93
N VAL A 153 0.05 2.25 -13.91
CA VAL A 153 -1.07 1.29 -14.00
C VAL A 153 -2.43 1.98 -14.09
N PHE A 154 -2.70 3.00 -13.28
CA PHE A 154 -3.98 3.71 -13.35
C PHE A 154 -4.16 4.49 -14.65
N LEU A 155 -3.09 5.10 -15.17
CA LEU A 155 -3.14 5.81 -16.45
C LEU A 155 -3.38 4.85 -17.61
N THR A 156 -2.72 3.69 -17.63
CA THR A 156 -2.94 2.66 -18.66
C THR A 156 -4.35 2.05 -18.58
N LEU A 157 -4.86 1.78 -17.38
CA LEU A 157 -6.25 1.35 -17.21
C LEU A 157 -7.25 2.42 -17.66
N ASN A 158 -6.93 3.70 -17.49
CA ASN A 158 -7.79 4.82 -17.89
C ASN A 158 -7.82 5.01 -19.41
N THR A 159 -6.68 4.86 -20.10
CA THR A 159 -6.65 4.95 -21.56
C THR A 159 -7.43 3.80 -22.22
N ILE A 160 -7.35 2.59 -21.66
CA ILE A 160 -8.07 1.42 -22.19
C ILE A 160 -9.53 1.34 -21.69
N LYS A 161 -9.89 2.11 -20.66
CA LYS A 161 -11.20 2.05 -19.97
C LYS A 161 -11.54 0.65 -19.44
N ALA A 162 -10.55 -0.08 -18.93
CA ALA A 162 -10.71 -1.45 -18.44
C ALA A 162 -11.10 -1.50 -16.95
N LEU A 163 -12.41 -1.66 -16.67
CA LEU A 163 -12.94 -1.73 -15.30
C LEU A 163 -13.01 -3.15 -14.74
N ASN A 164 -13.15 -4.14 -15.62
CA ASN A 164 -13.32 -5.55 -15.27
C ASN A 164 -12.22 -6.41 -15.90
N LEU A 165 -11.94 -7.57 -15.31
CA LEU A 165 -11.07 -8.59 -15.92
C LEU A 165 -11.52 -8.96 -17.35
N SER A 166 -12.82 -9.12 -17.60
CA SER A 166 -13.33 -9.45 -18.93
C SER A 166 -13.00 -8.39 -19.98
N THR A 167 -13.09 -7.11 -19.62
CA THR A 167 -12.71 -6.01 -20.52
C THR A 167 -11.22 -6.00 -20.80
N LEU A 168 -10.40 -6.42 -19.81
CA LEU A 168 -8.94 -6.50 -19.91
C LEU A 168 -8.50 -7.59 -20.93
N MET A 169 -9.24 -8.69 -21.05
CA MET A 169 -8.96 -9.75 -22.05
C MET A 169 -8.97 -9.22 -23.48
N THR A 170 -9.81 -8.24 -23.76
CA THR A 170 -9.98 -7.70 -25.13
C THR A 170 -8.96 -6.62 -25.50
N THR A 171 -8.04 -6.27 -24.59
CA THR A 171 -7.17 -5.10 -24.78
C THR A 171 -5.97 -5.38 -25.66
N TRP A 172 -5.48 -6.63 -25.64
CA TRP A 172 -4.34 -7.05 -26.46
C TRP A 172 -4.59 -6.83 -27.96
N THR A 173 -5.81 -7.13 -28.41
CA THR A 173 -6.19 -6.99 -29.83
C THR A 173 -6.36 -5.53 -30.26
N LYS A 174 -6.70 -4.64 -29.33
CA LYS A 174 -6.93 -3.21 -29.61
C LYS A 174 -5.65 -2.38 -29.52
N THR A 175 -4.85 -2.59 -28.48
CA THR A 175 -3.67 -1.76 -28.16
C THR A 175 -2.53 -2.60 -27.57
N PRO A 176 -1.84 -3.41 -28.40
CA PRO A 176 -0.86 -4.40 -27.93
C PRO A 176 0.34 -3.79 -27.20
N SER A 177 0.79 -2.61 -27.63
CA SER A 177 1.90 -1.89 -26.99
C SER A 177 1.57 -1.50 -25.55
N LEU A 178 0.33 -1.07 -25.30
CA LEU A 178 -0.11 -0.58 -23.99
C LEU A 178 -0.44 -1.73 -23.03
N SER A 179 -0.90 -2.88 -23.55
CA SER A 179 -1.01 -4.10 -22.75
C SER A 179 0.35 -4.69 -22.38
N ALA A 180 1.37 -4.57 -23.23
CA ALA A 180 2.73 -4.99 -22.90
C ALA A 180 3.36 -4.11 -21.80
N THR A 181 3.13 -2.80 -21.81
CA THR A 181 3.58 -1.93 -20.72
C THR A 181 2.81 -2.20 -19.42
N LEU A 182 1.50 -2.47 -19.50
CA LEU A 182 0.71 -2.89 -18.34
C LEU A 182 1.26 -4.18 -17.71
N LEU A 183 1.62 -5.19 -18.51
CA LEU A 183 2.26 -6.41 -18.02
C LEU A 183 3.52 -6.11 -17.20
N LEU A 184 4.45 -5.34 -17.77
CA LEU A 184 5.72 -5.00 -17.11
C LEU A 184 5.50 -4.23 -15.80
N THR A 185 4.53 -3.31 -15.78
CA THR A 185 4.22 -2.52 -14.58
C THR A 185 3.50 -3.33 -13.49
N LEU A 186 2.66 -4.30 -13.85
CA LEU A 186 2.05 -5.23 -12.88
C LEU A 186 3.09 -6.18 -12.27
N LEU A 187 4.02 -6.69 -13.08
CA LEU A 187 5.11 -7.53 -12.59
C LEU A 187 6.08 -6.76 -11.70
N SER A 188 6.29 -5.46 -11.96
CA SER A 188 7.10 -4.62 -11.08
C SER A 188 6.40 -4.36 -9.74
N LEU A 189 5.08 -4.11 -9.72
CA LEU A 189 4.30 -4.07 -8.47
C LEU A 189 4.35 -5.38 -7.68
N ALA A 190 4.31 -6.52 -8.38
CA ALA A 190 4.46 -7.84 -7.76
C ALA A 190 5.85 -8.01 -7.12
N GLY A 191 6.85 -7.26 -7.58
CA GLY A 191 8.21 -7.27 -7.04
C GLY A 191 9.00 -8.48 -7.48
N LEU A 192 8.94 -8.83 -8.77
CA LEU A 192 9.78 -9.89 -9.34
C LEU A 192 11.20 -9.37 -9.65
N PRO A 193 12.28 -10.12 -9.33
CA PRO A 193 13.59 -9.87 -9.93
C PRO A 193 13.45 -10.14 -11.44
N PRO A 194 13.75 -9.23 -12.38
CA PRO A 194 14.74 -8.13 -12.43
C PRO A 194 14.16 -6.69 -12.40
N LEU A 195 12.92 -6.51 -11.93
CA LEU A 195 12.21 -5.23 -12.01
C LEU A 195 12.43 -4.35 -10.77
N THR A 196 12.20 -3.04 -10.91
CA THR A 196 12.47 -2.04 -9.88
C THR A 196 11.66 -2.23 -8.59
N GLY A 197 10.45 -2.80 -8.65
CA GLY A 197 9.63 -3.01 -7.45
C GLY A 197 10.09 -4.17 -6.56
N PHE A 198 11.07 -4.97 -6.99
CA PHE A 198 11.74 -5.94 -6.10
C PHE A 198 12.68 -5.25 -5.11
N LEU A 199 13.30 -4.14 -5.52
CA LEU A 199 14.33 -3.43 -4.75
C LEU A 199 13.86 -3.04 -3.33
N PRO A 200 12.68 -2.42 -3.13
CA PRO A 200 12.22 -2.07 -1.78
C PRO A 200 11.96 -3.29 -0.91
N LYS A 201 11.34 -4.34 -1.45
CA LYS A 201 11.03 -5.56 -0.67
C LYS A 201 12.32 -6.23 -0.21
N TRP A 202 13.30 -6.33 -1.09
CA TRP A 202 14.60 -6.90 -0.78
C TRP A 202 15.35 -6.10 0.29
N MET A 203 15.44 -4.76 0.15
CA MET A 203 16.08 -3.90 1.15
C MET A 203 15.37 -3.95 2.51
N ILE A 204 14.04 -4.00 2.53
CA ILE A 204 13.27 -4.14 3.78
C ILE A 204 13.59 -5.46 4.47
N ILE A 205 13.63 -6.57 3.74
CA ILE A 205 14.00 -7.87 4.30
C ILE A 205 15.41 -7.82 4.89
N GLN A 206 16.35 -7.20 4.18
CA GLN A 206 17.73 -7.05 4.65
C GLN A 206 17.80 -6.27 5.97
N GLU A 207 17.12 -5.13 6.08
CA GLU A 207 17.10 -4.36 7.34
C GLU A 207 16.41 -5.13 8.47
N LEU A 208 15.29 -5.83 8.20
CA LEU A 208 14.63 -6.65 9.22
C LEU A 208 15.54 -7.78 9.74
N THR A 209 16.36 -8.39 8.86
CA THR A 209 17.32 -9.42 9.30
C THR A 209 18.47 -8.85 10.13
N LYS A 210 18.85 -7.58 9.93
CA LYS A 210 19.86 -6.91 10.80
C LYS A 210 19.33 -6.62 12.20
N GLN A 211 18.01 -6.52 12.37
CA GLN A 211 17.33 -6.29 13.64
C GLN A 211 16.88 -7.60 14.32
N ASP A 212 17.45 -8.74 13.94
CA ASP A 212 17.11 -10.09 14.41
C ASP A 212 15.63 -10.50 14.22
N MET A 213 14.87 -9.81 13.38
CA MET A 213 13.46 -10.06 13.12
C MET A 213 13.21 -11.04 11.96
N THR A 214 14.06 -12.05 11.84
CA THR A 214 13.99 -13.10 10.81
C THR A 214 12.60 -13.77 10.66
N PRO A 215 11.83 -14.11 11.72
CA PRO A 215 10.51 -14.71 11.53
C PRO A 215 9.51 -13.75 10.88
N THR A 216 9.55 -12.46 11.22
CA THR A 216 8.62 -11.49 10.60
C THR A 216 8.97 -11.24 9.13
N ALA A 217 10.27 -11.20 8.79
CA ALA A 217 10.73 -11.05 7.43
C ALA A 217 10.29 -12.22 6.54
N THR A 218 10.39 -13.46 7.04
CA THR A 218 9.94 -14.66 6.31
C THR A 218 8.42 -14.67 6.10
N ILE A 219 7.63 -14.31 7.12
CA ILE A 219 6.16 -14.19 7.01
C ILE A 219 5.80 -13.15 5.94
N MET A 220 6.40 -11.96 5.99
CA MET A 220 6.13 -10.90 5.01
C MET A 220 6.51 -11.32 3.58
N ALA A 221 7.64 -12.00 3.41
CA ALA A 221 8.06 -12.54 2.12
C ALA A 221 7.04 -13.56 1.57
N LEU A 222 6.58 -14.50 2.39
CA LEU A 222 5.56 -15.49 1.99
C LEU A 222 4.22 -14.82 1.64
N LEU A 223 3.77 -13.84 2.44
CA LEU A 223 2.54 -13.10 2.16
C LEU A 223 2.62 -12.30 0.85
N SER A 224 3.81 -11.85 0.45
CA SER A 224 3.99 -11.16 -0.82
C SER A 224 3.75 -12.06 -2.04
N LEU A 225 3.99 -13.37 -1.92
CA LEU A 225 3.67 -14.33 -2.99
C LEU A 225 2.16 -14.42 -3.24
N LEU A 226 1.35 -14.22 -2.21
CA LEU A 226 -0.10 -14.16 -2.35
C LEU A 226 -0.52 -12.96 -3.21
N SER A 227 0.14 -11.81 -2.99
CA SER A 227 -0.09 -10.63 -3.82
C SER A 227 0.34 -10.82 -5.28
N LEU A 228 1.47 -11.52 -5.48
CA LEU A 228 2.00 -11.84 -6.79
C LEU A 228 1.03 -12.68 -7.63
N PHE A 229 0.28 -13.59 -7.02
CA PHE A 229 -0.68 -14.41 -7.76
C PHE A 229 -1.78 -13.59 -8.43
N PHE A 230 -2.40 -12.62 -7.75
CA PHE A 230 -3.46 -11.82 -8.40
C PHE A 230 -2.89 -10.87 -9.47
N TYR A 231 -1.64 -10.42 -9.34
CA TYR A 231 -0.96 -9.67 -10.38
C TYR A 231 -0.68 -10.51 -11.62
N LEU A 232 -0.19 -11.75 -11.43
CA LEU A 232 -0.01 -12.69 -12.52
C LEU A 232 -1.34 -13.00 -13.23
N ARG A 233 -2.43 -13.13 -12.49
CA ARG A 233 -3.77 -13.30 -13.09
C ARG A 233 -4.17 -12.08 -13.95
N LEU A 234 -3.96 -10.85 -13.45
CA LEU A 234 -4.23 -9.64 -14.23
C LEU A 234 -3.36 -9.55 -15.49
N ALA A 235 -2.06 -9.83 -15.34
CA ALA A 235 -1.09 -9.90 -16.42
C ALA A 235 -1.50 -10.92 -17.49
N TYR A 236 -1.86 -12.13 -17.06
CA TYR A 236 -2.35 -13.20 -17.92
C TYR A 236 -3.57 -12.75 -18.73
N CYS A 237 -4.54 -12.12 -18.06
CA CYS A 237 -5.72 -11.58 -18.72
C CYS A 237 -5.39 -10.44 -19.69
N ALA A 238 -4.34 -9.65 -19.46
CA ALA A 238 -4.00 -8.54 -20.32
C ALA A 238 -3.27 -8.94 -21.62
N THR A 239 -2.51 -10.04 -21.61
CA THR A 239 -1.57 -10.35 -22.71
C THR A 239 -1.58 -11.78 -23.24
N ILE A 240 -1.87 -12.79 -22.43
CA ILE A 240 -1.55 -14.19 -22.79
C ILE A 240 -2.74 -14.91 -23.43
N THR A 241 -3.96 -14.46 -23.17
CA THR A 241 -5.17 -15.03 -23.77
C THR A 241 -5.73 -14.13 -24.85
N LEU A 242 -5.77 -14.62 -26.09
CA LEU A 242 -6.73 -14.11 -27.05
C LEU A 242 -8.13 -14.48 -26.52
N PRO A 243 -9.06 -13.53 -26.34
CA PRO A 243 -10.42 -13.86 -25.97
C PRO A 243 -11.03 -14.76 -27.05
N PRO A 244 -11.86 -15.76 -26.68
CA PRO A 244 -12.57 -16.54 -27.69
C PRO A 244 -13.44 -15.58 -28.49
N HIS A 245 -13.32 -15.68 -29.82
CA HIS A 245 -14.09 -14.92 -30.80
C HIS A 245 -15.59 -14.99 -30.55
#